data_AF-A0A147F2X4-F1
#
_entry.id   AF-A0A147F2X4-F1
#
_cell.length_a   1.000
_cell.length_b   1.000
_cell.length_c   1.000
_cell.angle_alpha   90.00
_cell.angle_beta   90.00
_cell.angle_gamma   90.00
#
_symmetry.space_group_name_H-M   'P 1'
#
loop_
_entity.id
_entity.type
_entity.pdbx_description
1 polymer ?
#
loop_
_entity_poly.entity_id
_entity_poly.type
_entity_poly.pdbx_seq_one_letter_code
_entity_poly.pdbx_strand_id
1 'polypeptide(L)'
;MAAAPKLASSTPTVSGTARVGRALTVTTGVWARGATLKYQWSADGVAVRGATATSFTPGAAQRGKSITVTVTGTLAGYTSVSKTSKPTAAVAAGILTSPTPTIRGTARVGTTLTAVPGTWTSGTTLTYQWFANGAKIRGATSSSFTPTSAQRGAKLTVTVTGTKAGYTSKSVTSKATTAVAR
;
A
#
# COMPACT_ATOMS: atom_id res chain seq x y z
N MET A 1 32.59 -19.50 -39.93
CA MET A 1 32.38 -18.49 -38.87
C MET A 1 32.05 -19.24 -37.58
N ALA A 2 32.88 -19.11 -36.54
CA ALA A 2 32.61 -19.77 -35.26
C ALA A 2 31.43 -19.07 -34.55
N ALA A 3 30.50 -19.85 -34.00
CA ALA A 3 29.41 -19.30 -33.19
C ALA A 3 30.00 -18.64 -31.92
N ALA A 4 29.56 -17.42 -31.60
CA ALA A 4 30.00 -16.72 -30.40
C ALA A 4 29.67 -17.56 -29.15
N PRO A 5 30.56 -17.60 -28.14
CA PRO A 5 30.31 -18.35 -26.92
C PRO A 5 29.07 -17.82 -26.19
N LYS A 6 28.32 -18.73 -25.56
CA LYS A 6 27.13 -18.40 -24.78
C LYS A 6 27.53 -17.91 -23.38
N LEU A 7 26.88 -16.83 -22.92
CA LEU A 7 27.05 -16.32 -21.56
C LEU A 7 26.55 -17.32 -20.50
N ALA A 8 27.42 -17.65 -19.54
CA ALA A 8 27.03 -18.36 -18.33
C ALA A 8 26.02 -17.50 -17.54
N SER A 9 24.86 -18.07 -17.23
CA SER A 9 23.75 -17.39 -16.57
C SER A 9 22.94 -18.38 -15.74
N SER A 10 22.37 -17.88 -14.65
CA SER A 10 21.45 -18.63 -13.78
C SER A 10 20.05 -18.01 -13.82
N THR A 11 19.04 -18.80 -13.46
CA THR A 11 17.66 -18.34 -13.41
C THR A 11 17.50 -17.38 -12.22
N PRO A 12 17.05 -16.14 -12.44
CA PRO A 12 16.84 -15.20 -11.35
C PRO A 12 15.69 -15.67 -10.45
N THR A 13 15.78 -15.34 -9.17
CA THR A 13 14.71 -15.57 -8.20
C THR A 13 14.19 -14.23 -7.69
N VAL A 14 12.89 -14.16 -7.44
CA VAL A 14 12.25 -13.00 -6.81
C VAL A 14 11.99 -13.33 -5.36
N SER A 15 12.46 -12.46 -4.47
CA SER A 15 12.23 -12.56 -3.03
C SER A 15 11.32 -11.43 -2.55
N GLY A 16 10.63 -11.67 -1.44
CA GLY A 16 9.67 -10.76 -0.84
C GLY A 16 8.21 -11.21 -0.99
N THR A 17 7.32 -10.57 -0.24
CA THR A 17 5.88 -10.84 -0.30
C THR A 17 5.25 -9.99 -1.39
N ALA A 18 4.65 -10.63 -2.41
CA ALA A 18 3.91 -9.94 -3.47
C ALA A 18 2.69 -9.20 -2.88
N ARG A 19 2.86 -7.90 -2.62
CA ARG A 19 1.84 -7.04 -2.01
C ARG A 19 2.02 -5.61 -2.47
N VAL A 20 0.92 -4.89 -2.69
CA VAL A 20 0.97 -3.46 -3.02
C VAL A 20 1.72 -2.69 -1.94
N GLY A 21 2.69 -1.88 -2.36
CA GLY A 21 3.51 -1.05 -1.48
C GLY A 21 4.62 -1.79 -0.73
N ARG A 22 4.87 -3.08 -1.03
CA ARG A 22 6.02 -3.84 -0.53
C ARG A 22 6.99 -4.13 -1.67
N ALA A 23 8.27 -3.85 -1.47
CA ALA A 23 9.29 -4.11 -2.48
C ALA A 23 9.52 -5.62 -2.68
N LEU A 24 9.60 -6.02 -3.94
CA LEU A 24 10.14 -7.29 -4.41
C LEU A 24 11.56 -7.06 -4.88
N THR A 25 12.46 -7.99 -4.58
CA THR A 25 13.88 -7.90 -4.95
C THR A 25 14.27 -9.06 -5.83
N VAL A 26 15.00 -8.79 -6.90
CA VAL A 26 15.57 -9.83 -7.77
C VAL A 26 16.94 -10.25 -7.26
N THR A 27 17.15 -11.56 -7.22
CA THR A 27 18.46 -12.19 -7.03
C THR A 27 18.83 -12.88 -8.33
N THR A 28 19.84 -12.35 -9.02
CA THR A 28 20.23 -12.78 -10.37
C THR A 28 21.06 -14.05 -10.42
N GLY A 29 21.61 -14.48 -9.28
CA GLY A 29 22.51 -15.63 -9.17
C GLY A 29 23.86 -15.40 -9.86
N VAL A 30 24.46 -16.46 -10.38
CA VAL A 30 25.75 -16.43 -11.09
C VAL A 30 25.58 -15.96 -12.54
N TRP A 31 26.42 -15.00 -12.93
CA TRP A 31 26.62 -14.51 -14.30
C TRP A 31 28.11 -14.46 -14.61
N ALA A 32 28.46 -14.52 -15.89
CA ALA A 32 29.84 -14.33 -16.33
C ALA A 32 30.41 -12.99 -15.82
N ARG A 33 31.67 -13.00 -15.37
CA ARG A 33 32.34 -11.79 -14.86
C ARG A 33 32.42 -10.73 -15.96
N GLY A 34 32.10 -9.48 -15.60
CA GLY A 34 32.06 -8.35 -16.54
C GLY A 34 30.78 -8.24 -17.37
N ALA A 35 29.82 -9.17 -17.23
CA ALA A 35 28.53 -9.05 -17.90
C ALA A 35 27.71 -7.87 -17.34
N THR A 36 27.15 -7.06 -18.24
CA THR A 36 26.18 -6.02 -17.88
C THR A 36 24.79 -6.62 -17.80
N LEU A 37 24.08 -6.40 -16.68
CA LEU A 37 22.73 -6.93 -16.46
C LEU A 37 21.69 -5.83 -16.61
N LYS A 38 20.65 -6.11 -17.39
CA LYS A 38 19.44 -5.30 -17.49
C LYS A 38 18.26 -6.06 -16.89
N TYR A 39 17.37 -5.35 -16.22
CA TYR A 39 16.20 -5.90 -15.58
C TYR A 39 14.95 -5.37 -16.26
N GLN A 40 13.92 -6.20 -16.36
CA GLN A 40 12.59 -5.77 -16.74
C GLN A 40 11.57 -6.57 -15.93
N TRP A 41 10.84 -5.88 -15.06
CA TRP A 41 9.74 -6.49 -14.32
C TRP A 41 8.47 -6.52 -15.18
N SER A 42 7.70 -7.60 -15.03
CA SER A 42 6.45 -7.82 -15.75
C SER A 42 5.35 -8.27 -14.78
N ALA A 43 4.12 -7.87 -15.06
CA ALA A 43 2.93 -8.26 -14.32
C ALA A 43 2.00 -9.06 -15.25
N ASP A 44 1.72 -10.32 -14.93
CA ASP A 44 1.04 -11.29 -15.81
C ASP A 44 1.60 -11.33 -17.23
N GLY A 45 2.93 -11.35 -17.35
CA GLY A 45 3.65 -11.38 -18.62
C GLY A 45 3.73 -10.04 -19.36
N VAL A 46 3.06 -8.99 -18.89
CA VAL A 46 3.13 -7.65 -19.49
C VAL A 46 4.19 -6.81 -18.80
N ALA A 47 5.15 -6.28 -19.57
CA ALA A 47 6.22 -5.45 -19.05
C ALA A 47 5.69 -4.20 -18.33
N VAL A 48 6.14 -3.97 -17.11
CA VAL A 48 5.81 -2.76 -16.34
C VAL A 48 6.76 -1.64 -16.78
N ARG A 49 6.21 -0.59 -17.40
CA ARG A 49 6.98 0.54 -17.91
C ARG A 49 7.86 1.17 -16.81
N GLY A 50 9.16 1.30 -17.08
CA GLY A 50 10.13 1.90 -16.17
C GLY A 50 10.59 1.00 -15.02
N ALA A 51 10.07 -0.23 -14.91
CA ALA A 51 10.49 -1.18 -13.89
C ALA A 51 11.75 -1.94 -14.34
N THR A 52 12.89 -1.27 -14.25
CA THR A 52 14.20 -1.80 -14.71
C THR A 52 15.26 -1.84 -13.60
N ALA A 53 14.87 -1.60 -12.35
CA ALA A 53 15.73 -1.68 -11.19
C ALA A 53 15.82 -3.12 -10.64
N THR A 54 16.76 -3.35 -9.73
CA THR A 54 16.88 -4.60 -8.98
C THR A 54 15.75 -4.82 -7.97
N SER A 55 14.97 -3.77 -7.70
CA SER A 55 13.78 -3.82 -6.87
C SER A 55 12.57 -3.28 -7.61
N PHE A 56 11.41 -3.82 -7.30
CA PHE A 56 10.12 -3.37 -7.82
C PHE A 56 9.08 -3.38 -6.73
N THR A 57 8.42 -2.25 -6.51
CA THR A 57 7.31 -2.14 -5.57
C THR A 57 6.00 -2.17 -6.36
N PRO A 58 5.20 -3.24 -6.28
CA PRO A 58 3.91 -3.32 -6.96
C PRO A 58 2.98 -2.18 -6.51
N GLY A 59 2.34 -1.53 -7.49
CA GLY A 59 1.31 -0.52 -7.26
C GLY A 59 -0.09 -1.11 -7.35
N ALA A 60 -1.10 -0.24 -7.32
CA ALA A 60 -2.51 -0.64 -7.42
C ALA A 60 -2.82 -1.42 -8.70
N ALA A 61 -2.20 -1.05 -9.83
CA ALA A 61 -2.40 -1.69 -11.13
C ALA A 61 -1.89 -3.14 -11.20
N GLN A 62 -1.02 -3.53 -10.28
CA GLN A 62 -0.47 -4.89 -10.19
C GLN A 62 -1.24 -5.77 -9.21
N ARG A 63 -2.23 -5.25 -8.47
CA ARG A 63 -3.04 -6.06 -7.55
C ARG A 63 -3.72 -7.22 -8.29
N GLY A 64 -3.59 -8.42 -7.74
CA GLY A 64 -4.12 -9.65 -8.33
C GLY A 64 -3.23 -10.27 -9.42
N LYS A 65 -2.18 -9.58 -9.86
CA LYS A 65 -1.28 -10.05 -10.90
C LYS A 65 -0.08 -10.79 -10.32
N SER A 66 0.43 -11.77 -11.05
CA SER A 66 1.72 -12.40 -10.76
C SER A 66 2.86 -11.52 -11.24
N ILE A 67 3.96 -11.44 -10.48
CA ILE A 67 5.13 -10.66 -10.86
C ILE A 67 6.25 -11.59 -11.33
N THR A 68 6.88 -11.23 -12.44
CA THR A 68 8.08 -11.88 -12.97
C THR A 68 9.14 -10.83 -13.25
N VAL A 69 10.40 -11.23 -13.27
CA VAL A 69 11.51 -10.38 -13.72
C VAL A 69 12.32 -11.11 -14.76
N THR A 70 12.59 -10.44 -15.88
CA THR A 70 13.50 -10.90 -16.91
C THR A 70 14.82 -10.16 -16.75
N VAL A 71 15.90 -10.92 -16.62
CA VAL A 71 17.27 -10.43 -16.51
C VAL A 71 17.99 -10.75 -17.80
N THR A 72 18.48 -9.72 -18.47
CA THR A 72 19.24 -9.85 -19.73
C THR A 72 20.69 -9.48 -19.47
N GLY A 73 21.59 -10.45 -19.65
CA GLY A 73 23.03 -10.24 -19.58
C GLY A 73 23.64 -10.03 -20.96
N THR A 74 24.51 -9.04 -21.07
CA THR A 74 25.28 -8.73 -22.29
C THR A 74 26.76 -8.60 -21.99
N LEU A 75 27.60 -9.18 -22.84
CA LEU A 75 29.07 -9.11 -22.77
C LEU A 75 29.62 -9.05 -24.19
N ALA A 76 30.58 -8.16 -24.44
CA ALA A 76 31.18 -8.00 -25.76
C ALA A 76 31.82 -9.32 -26.24
N GLY A 77 31.54 -9.71 -27.48
CA GLY A 77 32.02 -10.98 -28.05
C GLY A 77 31.19 -12.21 -27.67
N TYR A 78 30.11 -12.05 -26.89
CA TYR A 78 29.19 -13.12 -26.51
C TYR A 78 27.76 -12.83 -27.00
N THR A 79 26.99 -13.88 -27.24
CA THR A 79 25.55 -13.75 -27.50
C THR A 79 24.83 -13.36 -26.20
N SER A 80 23.93 -12.36 -26.26
CA SER A 80 23.12 -11.94 -25.13
C SER A 80 22.20 -13.07 -24.65
N VAL A 81 21.97 -13.14 -23.32
CA VAL A 81 21.12 -14.16 -22.72
C VAL A 81 20.11 -13.53 -21.78
N SER A 82 18.85 -13.87 -21.97
CA SER A 82 17.75 -13.48 -21.08
C SER A 82 17.27 -14.67 -20.25
N LYS A 83 17.03 -14.44 -18.97
CA LYS A 83 16.48 -15.41 -18.02
C LYS A 83 15.31 -14.77 -17.26
N THR A 84 14.18 -15.46 -17.21
CA THR A 84 12.99 -15.00 -16.50
C THR A 84 12.80 -15.81 -15.23
N SER A 85 12.41 -15.15 -14.14
CA SER A 85 12.13 -15.80 -12.87
C SER A 85 10.84 -16.63 -12.93
N LYS A 86 10.67 -17.54 -11.95
CA LYS A 86 9.34 -18.09 -11.66
C LYS A 86 8.39 -16.95 -11.26
N PRO A 87 7.10 -16.98 -11.65
CA PRO A 87 6.12 -16.02 -11.18
C PRO A 87 5.97 -16.08 -9.66
N THR A 88 5.83 -14.90 -9.03
CA THR A 88 5.42 -14.80 -7.63
C THR A 88 3.96 -15.23 -7.46
N ALA A 89 3.51 -15.40 -6.22
CA ALA A 89 2.09 -15.36 -5.92
C ALA A 89 1.45 -14.06 -6.44
N ALA A 90 0.13 -14.10 -6.64
CA ALA A 90 -0.64 -12.91 -7.02
C ALA A 90 -0.46 -11.79 -5.98
N VAL A 91 -0.25 -10.57 -6.45
CA VAL A 91 -0.02 -9.41 -5.58
C VAL A 91 -1.26 -9.14 -4.72
N ALA A 92 -1.11 -9.33 -3.42
CA ALA A 92 -2.16 -9.03 -2.45
C ALA A 92 -2.36 -7.53 -2.28
N ALA A 93 -3.53 -7.13 -1.76
CA ALA A 93 -3.79 -5.75 -1.39
C ALA A 93 -2.81 -5.26 -0.31
N GLY A 94 -2.40 -4.00 -0.40
CA GLY A 94 -1.63 -3.33 0.63
C GLY A 94 -2.43 -3.22 1.93
N ILE A 95 -1.73 -3.05 3.05
CA ILE A 95 -2.35 -2.90 4.38
C ILE A 95 -2.17 -1.45 4.83
N LEU A 96 -3.27 -0.81 5.23
CA LEU A 96 -3.22 0.51 5.83
C LEU A 96 -2.86 0.42 7.32
N THR A 97 -1.98 1.30 7.75
CA THR A 97 -1.55 1.45 9.14
C THR A 97 -2.01 2.78 9.68
N SER A 98 -2.49 2.78 10.92
CA SER A 98 -3.01 3.98 11.60
C SER A 98 -3.15 3.71 13.09
N PRO A 99 -2.96 4.74 13.94
CA PRO A 99 -3.29 4.68 15.36
C PRO A 99 -4.81 4.80 15.59
N THR A 100 -5.22 4.58 16.84
CA THR A 100 -6.58 4.91 17.28
C THR A 100 -6.77 6.44 17.27
N PRO A 101 -7.81 6.97 16.59
CA PRO A 101 -8.05 8.41 16.56
C PRO A 101 -8.49 8.91 17.94
N THR A 102 -8.24 10.19 18.20
CA THR A 102 -8.69 10.86 19.44
C THR A 102 -9.65 12.00 19.10
N ILE A 103 -10.48 12.40 20.05
CA ILE A 103 -11.36 13.55 19.93
C ILE A 103 -10.81 14.65 20.83
N ARG A 104 -10.58 15.84 20.27
CA ARG A 104 -10.22 17.05 21.02
C ARG A 104 -11.44 17.95 21.19
N GLY A 105 -11.45 18.70 22.30
CA GLY A 105 -12.56 19.57 22.68
C GLY A 105 -13.39 18.99 23.83
N THR A 106 -14.24 19.84 24.40
CA THR A 106 -15.13 19.46 25.51
C THR A 106 -16.46 19.00 24.93
N ALA A 107 -16.92 17.81 25.29
CA ALA A 107 -18.23 17.30 24.87
C ALA A 107 -19.34 18.13 25.54
N ARG A 108 -19.79 19.17 24.84
CA ARG A 108 -20.84 20.10 25.28
C ARG A 108 -21.64 20.57 24.08
N VAL A 109 -22.94 20.78 24.26
CA VAL A 109 -23.79 21.36 23.20
C VAL A 109 -23.20 22.69 22.73
N GLY A 110 -23.15 22.89 21.41
CA GLY A 110 -22.60 24.11 20.80
C GLY A 110 -21.07 24.20 20.78
N THR A 111 -20.34 23.27 21.42
CA THR A 111 -18.88 23.25 21.39
C THR A 111 -18.35 22.34 20.30
N THR A 112 -17.50 22.85 19.42
CA THR A 112 -16.88 22.07 18.34
C THR A 112 -15.95 20.99 18.91
N LEU A 113 -16.19 19.76 18.50
CA LEU A 113 -15.28 18.64 18.68
C LEU A 113 -14.49 18.39 17.40
N THR A 114 -13.20 18.09 17.54
CA THR A 114 -12.30 17.84 16.40
C THR A 114 -11.73 16.43 16.49
N ALA A 115 -11.93 15.65 15.44
CA ALA A 115 -11.33 14.34 15.27
C ALA A 115 -9.85 14.50 14.88
N VAL A 116 -8.98 13.83 15.63
CA VAL A 116 -7.55 13.76 15.37
C VAL A 116 -7.24 12.34 14.90
N PRO A 117 -7.10 12.12 13.58
CA PRO A 117 -6.94 10.77 13.01
C PRO A 117 -5.55 10.16 13.23
N GLY A 118 -4.56 10.95 13.63
CA GLY A 118 -3.16 10.55 13.73
C GLY A 118 -2.51 10.29 12.36
N THR A 119 -1.35 9.64 12.36
CA THR A 119 -0.59 9.35 11.13
C THR A 119 -1.10 8.09 10.44
N TRP A 120 -1.58 8.24 9.21
CA TRP A 120 -1.96 7.13 8.34
C TRP A 120 -0.84 6.81 7.34
N THR A 121 -0.91 5.64 6.71
CA THR A 121 -0.07 5.33 5.53
C THR A 121 -0.13 6.49 4.52
N SER A 122 1.02 6.93 4.00
CA SER A 122 1.07 8.08 3.08
C SER A 122 0.17 7.89 1.85
N GLY A 123 -0.49 8.97 1.43
CA GLY A 123 -1.44 8.98 0.31
C GLY A 123 -2.79 8.31 0.60
N THR A 124 -3.16 8.17 1.87
CA THR A 124 -4.49 7.66 2.27
C THR A 124 -5.50 8.81 2.31
N THR A 125 -6.65 8.60 1.67
CA THR A 125 -7.81 9.50 1.79
C THR A 125 -8.62 9.11 3.04
N LEU A 126 -8.97 10.09 3.87
CA LEU A 126 -9.71 9.87 5.12
C LEU A 126 -11.14 10.38 5.01
N THR A 127 -12.07 9.60 5.57
CA THR A 127 -13.47 9.98 5.76
C THR A 127 -13.85 9.79 7.22
N TYR A 128 -14.81 10.58 7.70
CA TYR A 128 -15.22 10.58 9.10
C TYR A 128 -16.68 10.19 9.20
N GLN A 129 -17.05 9.62 10.34
CA GLN A 129 -18.44 9.46 10.73
C GLN A 129 -18.54 9.56 12.25
N TRP A 130 -19.36 10.49 12.73
CA TRP A 130 -19.62 10.65 14.16
C TRP A 130 -20.81 9.78 14.61
N PHE A 131 -20.73 9.31 15.84
CA PHE A 131 -21.74 8.45 16.47
C PHE A 131 -22.06 8.97 17.87
N ALA A 132 -23.32 8.87 18.26
CA ALA A 132 -23.82 9.15 19.60
C ALA A 132 -24.32 7.85 20.24
N ASN A 133 -23.71 7.43 21.35
CA ASN A 133 -24.02 6.15 22.02
C ASN A 133 -23.98 4.94 21.05
N GLY A 134 -23.07 4.96 20.08
CA GLY A 134 -22.95 3.91 19.05
C GLY A 134 -23.90 4.06 17.86
N ALA A 135 -24.88 4.98 17.90
CA ALA A 135 -25.76 5.25 16.76
C ALA A 135 -25.17 6.31 15.82
N LYS A 136 -25.25 6.07 14.50
CA LYS A 136 -24.71 6.97 13.48
C LYS A 136 -25.45 8.31 13.49
N ILE A 137 -24.70 9.42 13.57
CA ILE A 137 -25.26 10.77 13.41
C ILE A 137 -25.30 11.10 11.90
N ARG A 138 -26.50 11.16 11.33
CA ARG A 138 -26.67 11.42 9.88
C ARG A 138 -26.03 12.75 9.48
N GLY A 139 -25.24 12.74 8.40
CA GLY A 139 -24.56 13.93 7.87
C GLY A 139 -23.30 14.37 8.63
N ALA A 140 -23.00 13.78 9.78
CA ALA A 140 -21.80 14.10 10.54
C ALA A 140 -20.57 13.36 9.97
N THR A 141 -20.09 13.82 8.82
CA THR A 141 -18.97 13.20 8.07
C THR A 141 -17.71 14.05 7.98
N SER A 142 -17.72 15.22 8.62
CA SER A 142 -16.59 16.13 8.69
C SER A 142 -15.61 15.74 9.81
N SER A 143 -14.37 16.21 9.71
CA SER A 143 -13.37 16.06 10.78
C SER A 143 -13.74 16.82 12.06
N SER A 144 -14.67 17.77 11.96
CA SER A 144 -15.27 18.48 13.08
C SER A 144 -16.75 18.14 13.22
N PHE A 145 -17.24 18.19 14.46
CA PHE A 145 -18.66 18.03 14.77
C PHE A 145 -19.04 18.89 15.97
N THR A 146 -20.13 19.64 15.85
CA THR A 146 -20.68 20.44 16.94
C THR A 146 -21.94 19.75 17.47
N PRO A 147 -21.92 19.20 18.70
CA PRO A 147 -23.07 18.54 19.27
C PRO A 147 -24.24 19.51 19.43
N THR A 148 -25.44 19.04 19.11
CA THR A 148 -26.70 19.78 19.31
C THR A 148 -27.43 19.27 20.56
N SER A 149 -28.57 19.87 20.89
CA SER A 149 -29.45 19.39 21.96
C SER A 149 -29.83 17.91 21.81
N ALA A 150 -29.91 17.40 20.57
CA ALA A 150 -30.22 16.01 20.28
C ALA A 150 -29.12 15.02 20.73
N GLN A 151 -27.89 15.49 20.96
CA GLN A 151 -26.79 14.66 21.45
C GLN A 151 -26.52 14.83 22.95
N ARG A 152 -27.33 15.63 23.66
CA ARG A 152 -27.16 15.85 25.11
C ARG A 152 -27.19 14.54 25.88
N GLY A 153 -26.25 14.35 26.79
CA GLY A 153 -26.11 13.12 27.57
C GLY A 153 -25.52 11.93 26.80
N ALA A 154 -25.35 12.03 25.48
CA ALA A 154 -24.72 10.98 24.69
C ALA A 154 -23.20 11.02 24.81
N LYS A 155 -22.56 9.86 24.76
CA LYS A 155 -21.11 9.76 24.55
C LYS A 155 -20.83 9.75 23.06
N LEU A 156 -19.91 10.60 22.62
CA LEU A 156 -19.58 10.73 21.20
C LEU A 156 -18.36 9.89 20.87
N THR A 157 -18.40 9.25 19.70
CA THR A 157 -17.25 8.57 19.09
C THR A 157 -17.15 8.99 17.63
N VAL A 158 -15.95 8.92 17.08
CA VAL A 158 -15.72 9.16 15.65
C VAL A 158 -15.04 7.93 15.07
N THR A 159 -15.58 7.44 13.95
CA THR A 159 -14.92 6.42 13.14
C THR A 159 -14.24 7.09 11.97
N VAL A 160 -12.93 6.88 11.85
CA VAL A 160 -12.12 7.36 10.73
C VAL A 160 -11.88 6.19 9.80
N THR A 161 -12.28 6.33 8.54
CA THR A 161 -12.07 5.32 7.50
C THR A 161 -11.05 5.83 6.49
N GLY A 162 -9.95 5.10 6.35
CA GLY A 162 -8.91 5.35 5.36
C GLY A 162 -9.05 4.45 4.14
N THR A 163 -8.90 5.05 2.96
CA THR A 163 -8.91 4.37 1.67
C THR A 163 -7.70 4.77 0.83
N LYS A 164 -7.10 3.79 0.15
CA LYS A 164 -6.00 4.01 -0.80
C LYS A 164 -6.07 2.97 -1.92
N ALA A 165 -5.89 3.39 -3.16
CA ALA A 165 -5.95 2.50 -4.31
C ALA A 165 -4.94 1.34 -4.17
N GLY A 166 -5.40 0.10 -4.35
CA GLY A 166 -4.58 -1.11 -4.19
C GLY A 166 -4.39 -1.56 -2.73
N TYR A 167 -4.96 -0.88 -1.75
CA TYR A 167 -4.92 -1.25 -0.33
C TYR A 167 -6.31 -1.68 0.15
N THR A 168 -6.35 -2.53 1.18
CA THR A 168 -7.57 -2.82 1.91
C THR A 168 -7.96 -1.61 2.76
N SER A 169 -9.21 -1.16 2.66
CA SER A 169 -9.74 -0.07 3.48
C SER A 169 -9.68 -0.43 4.96
N LYS A 170 -9.43 0.56 5.81
CA LYS A 170 -9.35 0.37 7.26
C LYS A 170 -10.17 1.43 7.97
N SER A 171 -11.00 1.01 8.92
CA SER A 171 -11.78 1.89 9.80
C SER A 171 -11.31 1.73 11.23
N VAL A 172 -11.16 2.85 11.94
CA VAL A 172 -10.75 2.86 13.35
C VAL A 172 -11.63 3.85 14.10
N THR A 173 -12.19 3.42 15.23
CA THR A 173 -13.09 4.23 16.06
C THR A 173 -12.34 4.77 17.27
N SER A 174 -12.60 6.03 17.63
CA SER A 174 -12.00 6.66 18.80
C SER A 174 -12.54 6.07 20.09
N LYS A 175 -11.84 6.34 21.21
CA LYS A 175 -12.47 6.22 22.53
C LYS A 175 -13.66 7.18 22.61
N ALA A 176 -14.68 6.79 23.37
CA ALA A 176 -15.84 7.63 23.65
C ALA A 176 -15.46 8.86 24.49
N THR A 177 -16.06 10.01 24.18
CA THR A 177 -15.97 11.20 25.02
C THR A 177 -16.71 10.99 26.35
N THR A 178 -16.58 11.96 27.26
CA THR A 178 -17.57 12.14 28.32
C THR A 178 -18.95 12.40 27.71
N ALA A 179 -20.00 12.20 28.50
CA ALA A 179 -21.36 12.53 28.07
C ALA A 179 -21.47 14.02 27.74
N VAL A 180 -22.14 14.35 26.64
CA VAL A 180 -22.32 15.74 26.18
C VAL A 180 -23.06 16.54 27.25
N ALA A 181 -22.37 17.53 27.81
CA ALA A 181 -22.93 18.47 28.77
C ALA A 181 -23.88 19.48 28.10
N ARG A 182 -24.68 20.16 28.93
CA ARG A 182 -25.63 21.20 28.49
C ARG A 182 -24.96 22.37 27.82
#